data_AF-A0A9D3AK03-F1
#
_entry.id   AF-A0A9D3AK03-F1
#
_cell.length_a   1.000
_cell.length_b   1.000
_cell.length_c   1.000
_cell.angle_alpha   90.00
_cell.angle_beta   90.00
_cell.angle_gamma   90.00
#
_symmetry.space_group_name_H-M   'P 1'
#
loop_
_entity.id
_entity.type
_entity.pdbx_description
1 polymer ?
#
loop_
_entity_poly.entity_id
_entity_poly.type
_entity_poly.pdbx_seq_one_letter_code
_entity_poly.pdbx_strand_id
1 'polypeptide(L)'
;MGETERRGACLICGADLVYFQEAKEMTCVFCGKRELSHASCKDGHYVCDACHARKGIEAVMRECRTTKSRNPIEIMQKIMADPYIYMHGPEHHVMAGAALLAAYHNSGGEVDLDWALAEMKERGGQVPGGVCGFWGCCGAGVSTGIYMSIITKATPLSGKSWGLSNRMTSRALNAIGEIGGPRCCKRDTFTAVKEAVQMTKEELGIEMELPEKIECGFHVENQQCLRGKCPYHPKEDATRAMSRS
;
A
#
# COMPACT_ATOMS: atom_id res chain seq x y z
N MET A 1 12.81 19.52 -24.48
CA MET A 1 13.60 19.83 -23.26
C MET A 1 12.71 20.66 -22.36
N GLY A 2 12.30 20.29 -21.17
CA GLY A 2 12.51 19.11 -20.35
C GLY A 2 11.77 19.38 -19.04
N GLU A 3 10.73 18.62 -18.75
CA GLU A 3 10.14 18.54 -17.41
C GLU A 3 10.21 17.07 -17.03
N THR A 4 11.39 16.65 -16.60
CA THR A 4 11.50 15.53 -15.68
C THR A 4 10.73 15.94 -14.43
N GLU A 5 9.45 15.54 -14.35
CA GLU A 5 8.65 15.56 -13.14
C GLU A 5 9.53 15.09 -11.99
N ARG A 6 9.79 15.97 -11.02
CA ARG A 6 10.72 15.71 -9.93
C ARG A 6 10.16 14.58 -9.06
N ARG A 7 10.51 13.33 -9.38
CA ARG A 7 10.34 12.16 -8.52
C ARG A 7 11.28 12.29 -7.33
N GLY A 8 10.87 13.08 -6.35
CA GLY A 8 11.53 13.25 -5.06
C GLY A 8 10.56 12.94 -3.92
N ALA A 9 11.04 12.92 -2.68
CA ALA A 9 10.22 12.48 -1.55
C ALA A 9 9.12 13.50 -1.17
N CYS A 10 9.39 14.80 -1.33
CA CYS A 10 8.41 15.87 -1.11
C CYS A 10 7.60 16.18 -2.37
N LEU A 11 6.27 16.23 -2.26
CA LEU A 11 5.34 16.56 -3.35
C LEU A 11 5.45 18.02 -3.86
N ILE A 12 6.12 18.91 -3.12
CA ILE A 12 6.27 20.33 -3.49
C ILE A 12 7.62 20.60 -4.16
N CYS A 13 8.71 20.15 -3.54
CA CYS A 13 10.07 20.51 -3.95
C CYS A 13 10.96 19.32 -4.34
N GLY A 14 10.51 18.08 -4.08
CA GLY A 14 11.29 16.86 -4.29
C GLY A 14 12.32 16.54 -3.21
N ALA A 15 12.50 17.43 -2.23
CA ALA A 15 13.47 17.23 -1.15
C ALA A 15 13.15 16.05 -0.23
N ASP A 16 14.17 15.54 0.47
CA ASP A 16 14.03 14.42 1.39
C ASP A 16 13.10 14.73 2.57
N LEU A 17 12.38 13.70 3.03
CA LEU A 17 11.55 13.77 4.23
C LEU A 17 12.39 13.59 5.49
N VAL A 18 12.11 14.42 6.49
CA VAL A 18 12.60 14.30 7.85
C VAL A 18 11.47 13.83 8.75
N TYR A 19 11.78 12.91 9.68
CA TYR A 19 10.84 12.37 10.64
C TYR A 19 11.22 12.83 12.05
N PHE A 20 10.21 13.13 12.87
CA PHE A 20 10.35 13.64 14.22
C PHE A 20 9.79 12.63 15.23
N GLN A 21 10.47 12.48 16.36
CA GLN A 21 9.95 11.66 17.47
C GLN A 21 8.72 12.32 18.10
N GLU A 22 8.78 13.63 18.34
CA GLU A 22 7.64 14.42 18.81
C GLU A 22 6.92 15.06 17.63
N ALA A 23 5.58 14.98 17.64
CA ALA A 23 4.77 15.61 16.61
C ALA A 23 4.87 17.13 16.71
N LYS A 24 4.90 17.79 15.56
CA LYS A 24 4.92 19.25 15.46
C LYS A 24 3.64 19.71 14.79
N GLU A 25 3.13 20.85 15.22
CA GLU A 25 2.04 21.50 14.49
C GLU A 25 2.56 21.99 13.14
N MET A 26 1.85 21.62 12.07
CA MET A 26 2.20 21.98 10.70
C MET A 26 0.95 22.40 9.94
N THR A 27 1.13 23.21 8.89
CA THR A 27 0.05 23.65 8.01
C THR A 27 0.23 23.02 6.64
N CYS A 28 -0.79 22.30 6.17
CA CYS A 28 -0.75 21.67 4.85
C CYS A 28 -0.66 22.72 3.75
N VAL A 29 0.33 22.60 2.87
CA VAL A 29 0.57 23.56 1.77
C VAL A 29 -0.59 23.60 0.77
N PHE A 30 -1.35 22.51 0.62
CA PHE A 30 -2.44 22.44 -0.36
C PHE A 30 -3.81 22.89 0.16
N CYS A 31 -4.14 22.62 1.43
CA CYS A 31 -5.48 22.90 1.97
C CYS A 31 -5.50 23.85 3.17
N GLY A 32 -4.35 24.25 3.70
CA GLY A 32 -4.25 25.13 4.87
C GLY A 32 -4.66 24.49 6.19
N LYS A 33 -5.01 23.19 6.21
CA LYS A 33 -5.33 22.48 7.46
C LYS A 33 -4.12 22.47 8.39
N ARG A 34 -4.34 22.82 9.66
CA ARG A 34 -3.37 22.69 10.75
C ARG A 34 -3.60 21.38 11.49
N GLU A 35 -2.53 20.61 11.70
CA GLU A 35 -2.56 19.39 12.49
C GLU A 35 -1.17 19.01 12.98
N LEU A 36 -1.12 18.05 13.90
CA LEU A 36 0.14 17.48 14.38
C LEU A 36 0.66 16.46 13.36
N SER A 37 1.94 16.58 13.01
CA SER A 37 2.62 15.67 12.10
C SER A 37 4.01 15.30 12.62
N HIS A 38 4.41 14.06 12.37
CA HIS A 38 5.77 13.56 12.62
C HIS A 38 6.68 13.70 11.40
N ALA A 39 6.23 14.29 10.29
CA ALA A 39 7.02 14.38 9.08
C ALA A 39 6.81 15.69 8.32
N SER A 40 7.91 16.20 7.76
CA SER A 40 7.95 17.28 6.77
C SER A 40 9.14 17.06 5.84
N CYS A 41 9.26 17.78 4.73
CA CYS A 41 10.54 17.78 4.03
C CYS A 41 11.58 18.64 4.75
N LYS A 42 12.87 18.47 4.44
CA LYS A 42 13.95 19.31 5.00
C LYS A 42 13.77 20.82 4.78
N ASP A 43 13.03 21.22 3.75
CA ASP A 43 12.70 22.62 3.44
C ASP A 43 11.39 23.11 4.09
N GLY A 44 10.80 22.32 5.01
CA GLY A 44 9.63 22.72 5.82
C GLY A 44 8.26 22.49 5.18
N HIS A 45 8.16 21.98 3.94
CA HIS A 45 6.87 21.66 3.33
C HIS A 45 6.19 20.49 4.05
N TYR A 46 4.89 20.65 4.30
CA TYR A 46 3.99 19.63 4.83
C TYR A 46 2.77 19.46 3.92
N VAL A 47 2.40 18.21 3.63
CA VAL A 47 1.19 17.85 2.88
C VAL A 47 0.45 16.80 3.70
N CYS A 48 -0.79 17.08 4.09
CA CYS A 48 -1.60 16.15 4.87
C CYS A 48 -1.95 14.88 4.08
N ASP A 49 -2.23 13.79 4.79
CA ASP A 49 -2.55 12.48 4.20
C ASP A 49 -3.70 12.56 3.18
N ALA A 50 -4.74 13.33 3.49
CA ALA A 50 -5.88 13.52 2.59
C ALA A 50 -5.48 14.18 1.27
N CYS A 51 -4.61 15.19 1.31
CA CYS A 51 -4.14 15.85 0.09
C CYS A 51 -3.10 15.00 -0.65
N HIS A 52 -2.26 14.26 0.06
CA HIS A 52 -1.29 13.34 -0.51
C HIS A 52 -1.98 12.22 -1.29
N ALA A 53 -2.96 11.55 -0.67
CA ALA A 53 -3.60 10.37 -1.23
C ALA A 53 -4.65 10.67 -2.29
N ARG A 54 -5.22 11.88 -2.35
CA ARG A 54 -6.45 12.16 -3.11
C ARG A 54 -6.45 11.64 -4.54
N LYS A 55 -5.47 12.06 -5.34
CA LYS A 55 -5.36 11.64 -6.75
C LYS A 55 -4.97 10.16 -6.88
N GLY A 56 -4.12 9.67 -5.97
CA GLY A 56 -3.76 8.26 -5.94
C GLY A 56 -4.95 7.34 -5.66
N ILE A 57 -5.81 7.71 -4.70
CA ILE A 57 -7.05 6.98 -4.40
C ILE A 57 -8.02 7.05 -5.60
N GLU A 58 -8.14 8.18 -6.29
CA GLU A 58 -8.94 8.26 -7.52
C GLU A 58 -8.43 7.27 -8.59
N ALA A 59 -7.10 7.15 -8.77
CA ALA A 59 -6.50 6.18 -9.67
C ALA A 59 -6.75 4.72 -9.24
N VAL A 60 -6.59 4.41 -7.95
CA VAL A 60 -6.91 3.09 -7.36
C VAL A 60 -8.36 2.71 -7.68
N MET A 61 -9.31 3.59 -7.38
CA MET A 61 -10.74 3.30 -7.58
C MET A 61 -11.10 3.10 -9.04
N ARG A 62 -10.54 3.92 -9.94
CA ARG A 62 -10.76 3.81 -11.39
C ARG A 62 -10.30 2.46 -11.92
N GLU A 63 -9.10 2.02 -11.54
CA GLU A 63 -8.56 0.74 -12.00
C GLU A 63 -9.33 -0.45 -11.41
N CYS A 64 -9.56 -0.47 -10.09
CA CYS A 64 -10.23 -1.59 -9.44
C CYS A 64 -11.69 -1.78 -9.88
N ARG A 65 -12.40 -0.71 -10.27
CA ARG A 65 -13.76 -0.81 -10.82
C ARG A 65 -13.82 -1.42 -12.21
N THR A 66 -12.77 -1.24 -13.01
CA THR A 66 -12.81 -1.55 -14.45
C THR A 66 -12.02 -2.79 -14.83
N THR A 67 -11.01 -3.16 -14.03
CA THR A 67 -10.18 -4.33 -14.27
C THR A 67 -11.00 -5.63 -14.28
N LYS A 68 -10.59 -6.56 -15.15
CA LYS A 68 -11.09 -7.94 -15.21
C LYS A 68 -10.04 -8.96 -14.75
N SER A 69 -8.87 -8.49 -14.33
CA SER A 69 -7.82 -9.38 -13.83
C SER A 69 -8.26 -10.03 -12.52
N ARG A 70 -7.87 -11.30 -12.37
CA ARG A 70 -8.03 -12.10 -11.15
C ARG A 70 -6.75 -12.09 -10.30
N ASN A 71 -5.72 -11.41 -10.77
CA ASN A 71 -4.41 -11.33 -10.16
C ASN A 71 -4.25 -9.96 -9.46
N PRO A 72 -4.35 -9.88 -8.12
CA PRO A 72 -4.24 -8.60 -7.42
C PRO A 72 -2.84 -7.99 -7.51
N ILE A 73 -1.78 -8.78 -7.77
CA ILE A 73 -0.44 -8.24 -7.99
C ILE A 73 -0.38 -7.45 -9.30
N GLU A 74 -0.94 -7.98 -10.39
CA GLU A 74 -1.02 -7.26 -11.67
C GLU A 74 -1.83 -5.97 -11.56
N ILE A 75 -2.98 -6.04 -10.88
CA ILE A 75 -3.83 -4.86 -10.64
C ILE A 75 -3.01 -3.79 -9.91
N MET A 76 -2.32 -4.15 -8.83
CA MET A 76 -1.51 -3.20 -8.07
C MET A 76 -0.32 -2.66 -8.88
N GLN A 77 0.38 -3.50 -9.64
CA GLN A 77 1.50 -3.03 -10.46
C GLN A 77 1.03 -2.01 -11.51
N LYS A 78 -0.15 -2.22 -12.11
CA LYS A 78 -0.76 -1.25 -13.02
C LYS A 78 -1.14 0.04 -12.32
N ILE A 79 -1.74 -0.03 -11.12
CA ILE A 79 -2.04 1.15 -10.31
C ILE A 79 -0.75 1.89 -9.93
N MET A 80 0.27 1.17 -9.46
CA MET A 80 1.56 1.72 -9.02
C MET A 80 2.37 2.41 -10.13
N ALA A 81 1.99 2.22 -11.39
CA ALA A 81 2.57 2.91 -12.54
C ALA A 81 1.87 4.25 -12.85
N ASP A 82 0.72 4.54 -12.24
CA ASP A 82 0.07 5.84 -12.34
C ASP A 82 0.94 6.92 -11.67
N PRO A 83 1.15 8.09 -12.30
CA PRO A 83 2.02 9.15 -11.78
C PRO A 83 1.60 9.71 -10.41
N TYR A 84 0.35 9.48 -10.00
CA TYR A 84 -0.16 9.88 -8.69
C TYR A 84 0.01 8.84 -7.59
N ILE A 85 0.62 7.69 -7.90
CA ILE A 85 1.06 6.72 -6.89
C ILE A 85 2.54 6.92 -6.61
N TYR A 86 2.84 7.53 -5.48
CA TYR A 86 4.21 7.76 -5.07
C TYR A 86 4.85 6.49 -4.50
N MET A 87 6.17 6.51 -4.34
CA MET A 87 6.91 5.38 -3.78
C MET A 87 6.46 5.04 -2.35
N HIS A 88 6.16 6.08 -1.58
CA HIS A 88 5.63 5.99 -0.22
C HIS A 88 4.44 6.94 -0.11
N GLY A 89 3.35 6.47 0.51
CA GLY A 89 2.18 7.31 0.70
C GLY A 89 0.97 6.55 1.26
N PRO A 90 0.04 7.26 1.93
CA PRO A 90 -1.18 6.66 2.47
C PRO A 90 -2.11 6.05 1.42
N GLU A 91 -1.98 6.39 0.13
CA GLU A 91 -2.76 5.74 -0.95
C GLU A 91 -2.54 4.22 -1.02
N HIS A 92 -1.38 3.73 -0.58
CA HIS A 92 -1.07 2.29 -0.51
C HIS A 92 -1.93 1.56 0.53
N HIS A 93 -2.42 2.27 1.56
CA HIS A 93 -3.28 1.69 2.61
C HIS A 93 -4.68 1.36 2.08
N VAL A 94 -5.10 1.99 0.98
CA VAL A 94 -6.35 1.69 0.27
C VAL A 94 -6.09 0.70 -0.87
N MET A 95 -4.98 0.87 -1.58
CA MET A 95 -4.66 0.09 -2.78
C MET A 95 -4.66 -1.43 -2.56
N ALA A 96 -4.00 -1.92 -1.51
CA ALA A 96 -3.85 -3.35 -1.27
C ALA A 96 -5.21 -4.06 -1.15
N GLY A 97 -6.08 -3.57 -0.27
CA GLY A 97 -7.44 -4.09 -0.09
C GLY A 97 -8.33 -3.86 -1.32
N ALA A 98 -8.21 -2.73 -2.01
CA ALA A 98 -9.00 -2.47 -3.22
C ALA A 98 -8.66 -3.44 -4.37
N ALA A 99 -7.37 -3.74 -4.55
CA ALA A 99 -6.93 -4.70 -5.56
C ALA A 99 -7.38 -6.13 -5.20
N LEU A 100 -7.32 -6.50 -3.92
CA LEU A 100 -7.86 -7.77 -3.42
C LEU A 100 -9.37 -7.88 -3.66
N LEU A 101 -10.15 -6.83 -3.38
CA LEU A 101 -11.60 -6.82 -3.63
C LEU A 101 -11.93 -7.05 -5.10
N ALA A 102 -11.24 -6.36 -6.00
CA ALA A 102 -11.44 -6.52 -7.44
C ALA A 102 -11.07 -7.94 -7.92
N ALA A 103 -9.91 -8.46 -7.50
CA ALA A 103 -9.48 -9.81 -7.85
C ALA A 103 -10.39 -10.90 -7.26
N TYR A 104 -10.85 -10.71 -6.03
CA TYR A 104 -11.80 -11.61 -5.33
C TYR A 104 -13.11 -11.69 -6.10
N HIS A 105 -13.71 -10.54 -6.41
CA HIS A 105 -14.92 -10.44 -7.22
C HIS A 105 -14.74 -11.14 -8.58
N ASN A 106 -13.65 -10.83 -9.28
CA ASN A 106 -13.36 -11.41 -10.60
C ASN A 106 -13.07 -12.91 -10.55
N SER A 107 -12.77 -13.45 -9.36
CA SER A 107 -12.55 -14.89 -9.12
C SER A 107 -13.79 -15.63 -8.64
N GLY A 108 -14.97 -15.01 -8.74
CA GLY A 108 -16.24 -15.61 -8.34
C GLY A 108 -16.59 -15.44 -6.86
N GLY A 109 -15.83 -14.63 -6.12
CA GLY A 109 -16.17 -14.25 -4.76
C GLY A 109 -17.42 -13.37 -4.70
N GLU A 110 -18.34 -13.68 -3.80
CA GLU A 110 -19.60 -12.95 -3.67
C GLU A 110 -19.39 -11.62 -2.94
N VAL A 111 -19.46 -10.51 -3.68
CA VAL A 111 -19.36 -9.16 -3.13
C VAL A 111 -20.01 -8.13 -4.06
N ASP A 112 -20.70 -7.14 -3.50
CA ASP A 112 -21.01 -5.91 -4.23
C ASP A 112 -19.72 -5.09 -4.32
N LEU A 113 -19.10 -5.11 -5.50
CA LEU A 113 -17.78 -4.51 -5.70
C LEU A 113 -17.81 -2.99 -5.51
N ASP A 114 -18.88 -2.29 -5.93
CA ASP A 114 -18.95 -0.84 -5.81
C ASP A 114 -19.08 -0.40 -4.36
N TRP A 115 -19.95 -1.09 -3.59
CA TRP A 115 -20.05 -0.89 -2.14
C TRP A 115 -18.73 -1.23 -1.44
N ALA A 116 -18.12 -2.37 -1.77
CA ALA A 116 -16.90 -2.82 -1.12
C ALA A 116 -15.71 -1.87 -1.36
N LEU A 117 -15.58 -1.34 -2.58
CA LEU A 117 -14.54 -0.35 -2.91
C LEU A 117 -14.79 0.98 -2.18
N ALA A 118 -16.05 1.40 -2.02
CA ALA A 118 -16.39 2.57 -1.22
C ALA A 118 -16.01 2.39 0.26
N GLU A 119 -16.32 1.23 0.84
CA GLU A 119 -15.93 0.89 2.22
C GLU A 119 -14.42 0.81 2.39
N MET A 120 -13.70 0.25 1.40
CA MET A 120 -12.24 0.19 1.43
C MET A 120 -11.62 1.59 1.37
N LYS A 121 -12.16 2.47 0.52
CA LYS A 121 -11.73 3.87 0.48
C LYS A 121 -11.92 4.55 1.83
N GLU A 122 -13.09 4.39 2.45
CA GLU A 122 -13.43 5.02 3.72
C GLU A 122 -12.54 4.49 4.85
N ARG A 123 -12.55 3.18 5.09
CA ARG A 123 -11.83 2.55 6.20
C ARG A 123 -10.32 2.61 6.02
N GLY A 124 -9.83 2.38 4.80
CA GLY A 124 -8.40 2.41 4.49
C GLY A 124 -7.82 3.83 4.49
N GLY A 125 -8.62 4.82 4.09
CA GLY A 125 -8.23 6.23 4.10
C GLY A 125 -8.08 6.81 5.51
N GLN A 126 -8.66 6.16 6.52
CA GLN A 126 -8.49 6.52 7.92
C GLN A 126 -7.16 6.00 8.53
N VAL A 127 -6.39 5.17 7.82
CA VAL A 127 -5.09 4.67 8.28
C VAL A 127 -4.01 5.73 8.01
N PRO A 128 -3.44 6.38 9.04
CA PRO A 128 -2.53 7.50 8.85
C PRO A 128 -1.22 7.13 8.14
N GLY A 129 -0.60 8.10 7.47
CA GLY A 129 0.76 7.97 6.96
C GLY A 129 1.76 7.66 8.08
N GLY A 130 2.72 6.78 7.81
CA GLY A 130 3.82 6.49 8.74
C GLY A 130 3.48 5.51 9.89
N VAL A 131 2.25 5.00 10.00
CA VAL A 131 1.88 3.99 11.02
C VAL A 131 2.79 2.77 11.06
N CYS A 132 3.39 2.39 9.93
CA CYS A 132 4.37 1.30 9.86
C CYS A 132 5.59 1.51 10.76
N GLY A 133 6.01 2.76 10.99
CA GLY A 133 7.15 3.10 11.84
C GLY A 133 6.75 3.65 13.21
N PHE A 134 5.58 4.29 13.34
CA PHE A 134 5.15 4.91 14.59
C PHE A 134 4.22 4.04 15.44
N TRP A 135 3.38 3.21 14.83
CA TRP A 135 2.40 2.39 15.54
C TRP A 135 2.76 0.89 15.51
N GLY A 136 3.70 0.50 14.65
CA GLY A 136 4.14 -0.90 14.49
C GLY A 136 3.22 -1.74 13.60
N CYS A 137 2.23 -1.14 12.96
CA CYS A 137 1.34 -1.82 12.02
C CYS A 137 1.45 -1.17 10.63
N CYS A 138 2.01 -1.90 9.66
CA CYS A 138 2.06 -1.43 8.29
C CYS A 138 0.65 -1.28 7.71
N GLY A 139 0.36 -0.13 7.10
CA GLY A 139 -0.97 0.17 6.55
C GLY A 139 -1.38 -0.80 5.44
N ALA A 140 -0.44 -1.37 4.67
CA ALA A 140 -0.72 -2.45 3.73
C ALA A 140 -1.23 -3.72 4.45
N GLY A 141 -0.61 -4.08 5.58
CA GLY A 141 -1.07 -5.21 6.41
C GLY A 141 -2.47 -4.97 6.96
N VAL A 142 -2.73 -3.78 7.52
CA VAL A 142 -4.06 -3.38 8.01
C VAL A 142 -5.10 -3.40 6.88
N SER A 143 -4.73 -2.95 5.67
CA SER A 143 -5.58 -2.98 4.47
C SER A 143 -6.12 -4.38 4.17
N THR A 144 -5.30 -5.43 4.33
CA THR A 144 -5.76 -6.81 4.11
C THR A 144 -6.78 -7.28 5.12
N GLY A 145 -6.65 -6.86 6.39
CA GLY A 145 -7.68 -7.10 7.41
C GLY A 145 -8.97 -6.34 7.13
N ILE A 146 -8.90 -5.12 6.61
CA ILE A 146 -10.07 -4.36 6.16
C ILE A 146 -10.76 -5.08 5.00
N TYR A 147 -9.99 -5.54 4.00
CA TYR A 147 -10.51 -6.38 2.91
C TYR A 147 -11.26 -7.61 3.44
N MET A 148 -10.65 -8.37 4.35
CA MET A 148 -11.27 -9.55 4.96
C MET A 148 -12.55 -9.18 5.72
N SER A 149 -12.53 -8.08 6.46
CA SER A 149 -13.70 -7.55 7.18
C SER A 149 -14.83 -7.19 6.23
N ILE A 150 -14.54 -6.57 5.09
CA ILE A 150 -15.54 -6.16 4.09
C ILE A 150 -16.20 -7.39 3.46
N ILE A 151 -15.43 -8.33 2.93
CA ILE A 151 -15.98 -9.50 2.22
C ILE A 151 -16.73 -10.45 3.17
N THR A 152 -16.33 -10.50 4.44
CA THR A 152 -17.02 -11.30 5.46
C THR A 152 -18.08 -10.53 6.24
N LYS A 153 -18.34 -9.27 5.87
CA LYS A 153 -19.30 -8.35 6.54
C LYS A 153 -19.11 -8.27 8.05
N ALA A 154 -17.85 -8.36 8.51
CA ALA A 154 -17.51 -8.37 9.92
C ALA A 154 -17.84 -7.03 10.58
N THR A 155 -18.34 -7.11 11.81
CA THR A 155 -18.55 -6.00 12.74
C THR A 155 -17.83 -6.31 14.06
N PRO A 156 -17.71 -5.34 14.99
CA PRO A 156 -17.14 -5.60 16.32
C PRO A 156 -17.87 -6.68 17.13
N LEU A 157 -19.12 -7.02 16.78
CA LEU A 157 -19.92 -8.05 17.45
C LEU A 157 -19.92 -9.39 16.71
N SER A 158 -19.20 -9.49 15.58
CA SER A 158 -19.11 -10.74 14.83
C SER A 158 -18.20 -11.74 15.56
N GLY A 159 -18.50 -13.04 15.44
CA GLY A 159 -17.66 -14.11 15.98
C GLY A 159 -16.50 -14.46 15.03
N LYS A 160 -16.72 -15.45 14.16
CA LYS A 160 -15.68 -15.99 13.26
C LYS A 160 -15.05 -14.92 12.36
N SER A 161 -15.85 -14.07 11.71
CA SER A 161 -15.36 -13.08 10.74
C SER A 161 -14.55 -11.96 11.39
N TRP A 162 -14.86 -11.57 12.62
CA TRP A 162 -14.03 -10.65 13.39
C TRP A 162 -12.64 -11.24 13.66
N GLY A 163 -12.60 -12.51 14.09
CA GLY A 163 -11.34 -13.23 14.30
C GLY A 163 -10.53 -13.39 13.01
N LEU A 164 -11.19 -13.71 11.90
CA LEU A 164 -10.56 -13.81 10.58
C LEU A 164 -9.89 -12.50 10.15
N SER A 165 -10.59 -11.37 10.34
CA SER A 165 -10.07 -10.05 9.97
C SER A 165 -8.80 -9.69 10.76
N ASN A 166 -8.79 -9.99 12.07
CA ASN A 166 -7.60 -9.79 12.91
C ASN A 166 -6.45 -10.72 12.54
N ARG A 167 -6.74 -12.01 12.29
CA ARG A 167 -5.72 -12.97 11.83
C ARG A 167 -5.14 -12.57 10.48
N MET A 168 -5.95 -12.03 9.57
CA MET A 168 -5.48 -11.55 8.28
C MET A 168 -4.46 -10.41 8.44
N THR A 169 -4.80 -9.38 9.23
CA THR A 169 -3.85 -8.32 9.58
C THR A 169 -2.59 -8.90 10.21
N SER A 170 -2.72 -9.79 11.20
CA SER A 170 -1.58 -10.40 11.90
C SER A 170 -0.65 -11.16 10.96
N ARG A 171 -1.18 -12.02 10.08
CA ARG A 171 -0.41 -12.79 9.10
C ARG A 171 0.38 -11.88 8.17
N ALA A 172 -0.29 -10.86 7.60
CA ALA A 172 0.36 -9.90 6.73
C ALA A 172 1.46 -9.11 7.46
N LEU A 173 1.20 -8.66 8.69
CA LEU A 173 2.18 -7.93 9.50
C LEU A 173 3.38 -8.80 9.89
N ASN A 174 3.16 -10.08 10.23
CA ASN A 174 4.25 -11.01 10.52
C ASN A 174 5.18 -11.16 9.30
N ALA A 175 4.61 -11.43 8.13
CA ALA A 175 5.38 -11.57 6.89
C ALA A 175 6.14 -10.29 6.50
N ILE A 176 5.55 -9.11 6.73
CA ILE A 176 6.24 -7.83 6.53
C ILE A 176 7.38 -7.67 7.55
N GLY A 177 7.13 -7.98 8.82
CA GLY A 177 8.09 -7.87 9.91
C GLY A 177 9.32 -8.75 9.72
N GLU A 178 9.15 -9.96 9.20
CA GLU A 178 10.24 -10.89 8.89
C GLU A 178 11.20 -10.36 7.82
N ILE A 179 10.71 -9.55 6.86
CA ILE A 179 11.56 -8.89 5.87
C ILE A 179 12.33 -7.71 6.49
N GLY A 180 11.67 -6.99 7.39
CA GLY A 180 12.25 -5.85 8.10
C GLY A 180 12.26 -4.53 7.32
N GLY A 181 12.95 -3.55 7.90
CA GLY A 181 13.00 -2.17 7.42
C GLY A 181 14.30 -1.81 6.67
N PRO A 182 14.42 -0.55 6.19
CA PRO A 182 13.44 0.54 6.33
C PRO A 182 12.19 0.36 5.46
N ARG A 183 11.20 1.25 5.67
CA ARG A 183 9.88 1.24 5.01
C ARG A 183 9.98 1.08 3.48
N CYS A 184 9.02 0.36 2.89
CA CYS A 184 8.83 0.34 1.45
C CYS A 184 7.37 -0.03 1.15
N CYS A 185 6.52 0.97 0.89
CA CYS A 185 5.09 0.74 0.68
C CYS A 185 4.82 -0.27 -0.44
N LYS A 186 5.58 -0.24 -1.55
CA LYS A 186 5.41 -1.21 -2.64
C LYS A 186 5.75 -2.65 -2.25
N ARG A 187 6.89 -2.88 -1.58
CA ARG A 187 7.29 -4.20 -1.07
C ARG A 187 6.26 -4.73 -0.08
N ASP A 188 5.91 -3.91 0.91
CA ASP A 188 5.04 -4.33 1.99
C ASP A 188 3.62 -4.63 1.46
N THR A 189 3.16 -3.89 0.45
CA THR A 189 1.93 -4.17 -0.30
C THR A 189 1.97 -5.50 -1.05
N PHE A 190 3.06 -5.82 -1.76
CA PHE A 190 3.21 -7.13 -2.41
C PHE A 190 3.18 -8.28 -1.39
N THR A 191 3.89 -8.13 -0.27
CA THR A 191 3.90 -9.12 0.82
C THR A 191 2.51 -9.32 1.39
N ALA A 192 1.83 -8.24 1.77
CA ALA A 192 0.52 -8.30 2.40
C ALA A 192 -0.51 -8.97 1.48
N VAL A 193 -0.55 -8.59 0.20
CA VAL A 193 -1.50 -9.16 -0.77
C VAL A 193 -1.22 -10.63 -1.06
N LYS A 194 0.05 -11.03 -1.15
CA LYS A 194 0.40 -12.45 -1.31
C LYS A 194 -0.17 -13.30 -0.16
N GLU A 195 0.02 -12.85 1.08
CA GLU A 195 -0.54 -13.54 2.25
C GLU A 195 -2.07 -13.54 2.26
N ALA A 196 -2.69 -12.44 1.83
CA ALA A 196 -4.14 -12.33 1.76
C ALA A 196 -4.77 -13.24 0.70
N VAL A 197 -4.11 -13.43 -0.44
CA VAL A 197 -4.56 -14.40 -1.46
C VAL A 197 -4.53 -15.83 -0.92
N GLN A 198 -3.44 -16.20 -0.24
CA GLN A 198 -3.32 -17.53 0.38
C GLN A 198 -4.40 -17.75 1.44
N MET A 199 -4.57 -16.80 2.37
CA MET A 199 -5.58 -16.92 3.42
C MET A 199 -7.00 -16.93 2.86
N THR A 200 -7.27 -16.19 1.78
CA THR A 200 -8.59 -16.21 1.11
C THR A 200 -8.91 -17.60 0.55
N LYS A 201 -7.93 -18.26 -0.09
CA LYS A 201 -8.10 -19.65 -0.54
C LYS A 201 -8.34 -20.60 0.63
N GLU A 202 -7.54 -20.49 1.69
CA GLU A 202 -7.61 -21.36 2.87
C GLU A 202 -8.95 -21.24 3.64
N GLU A 203 -9.43 -20.01 3.86
CA GLU A 203 -10.56 -19.75 4.76
C GLU A 203 -11.90 -19.62 4.01
N LEU A 204 -11.88 -19.20 2.74
CA LEU A 204 -13.06 -18.90 1.94
C LEU A 204 -13.18 -19.76 0.66
N GLY A 205 -12.16 -20.53 0.29
CA GLY A 205 -12.18 -21.38 -0.90
C GLY A 205 -12.15 -20.64 -2.25
N ILE A 206 -11.94 -19.31 -2.25
CA ILE A 206 -11.86 -18.51 -3.48
C ILE A 206 -10.42 -18.42 -3.95
N GLU A 207 -10.16 -18.87 -5.18
CA GLU A 207 -8.84 -18.90 -5.79
C GLU A 207 -8.61 -17.68 -6.69
N MET A 208 -7.90 -16.69 -6.16
CA MET A 208 -7.32 -15.60 -6.96
C MET A 208 -5.98 -16.04 -7.57
N GLU A 209 -5.62 -15.41 -8.68
CA GLU A 209 -4.37 -15.69 -9.37
C GLU A 209 -3.18 -15.00 -8.68
N LEU A 210 -2.00 -15.60 -8.76
CA LEU A 210 -0.73 -14.97 -8.40
C LEU A 210 0.27 -15.24 -9.54
N PRO A 211 1.16 -14.31 -9.85
CA PRO A 211 2.24 -14.59 -10.79
C PRO A 211 3.19 -15.63 -10.19
N GLU A 212 3.85 -16.42 -11.02
CA GLU A 212 4.88 -17.38 -10.59
C GLU A 212 5.98 -16.69 -9.75
N LYS A 213 6.33 -15.46 -10.16
CA LYS A 213 7.28 -14.60 -9.46
C LYS A 213 6.79 -13.15 -9.46
N ILE A 214 6.89 -12.50 -8.30
CA ILE A 214 6.64 -11.07 -8.14
C ILE A 214 7.98 -10.33 -8.30
N GLU A 215 8.07 -9.45 -9.30
CA GLU A 215 9.24 -8.58 -9.51
C GLU A 215 8.87 -7.10 -9.40
N CYS A 216 9.69 -6.33 -8.70
CA CYS A 216 9.47 -4.90 -8.46
C CYS A 216 10.23 -4.06 -9.49
N GLY A 217 9.50 -3.43 -10.42
CA GLY A 217 10.03 -2.46 -11.37
C GLY A 217 10.30 -1.06 -10.78
N PHE A 218 9.86 -0.78 -9.55
CA PHE A 218 9.92 0.55 -8.93
C PHE A 218 11.12 0.75 -8.01
N HIS A 219 12.01 -0.24 -7.92
CA HIS A 219 13.12 -0.24 -6.98
C HIS A 219 14.11 0.92 -7.22
N VAL A 220 14.21 1.41 -8.46
CA VAL A 220 15.07 2.54 -8.85
C VAL A 220 14.61 3.88 -8.24
N GLU A 221 13.33 4.01 -7.91
CA GLU A 221 12.74 5.22 -7.33
C GLU A 221 12.93 5.30 -5.82
N ASN A 222 13.31 4.18 -5.18
CA ASN A 222 13.43 4.08 -3.73
C ASN A 222 14.88 4.10 -3.28
N GLN A 223 15.33 5.25 -2.77
CA GLN A 223 16.68 5.39 -2.20
C GLN A 223 16.94 4.42 -1.02
N GLN A 224 15.89 4.04 -0.29
CA GLN A 224 15.97 3.11 0.83
C GLN A 224 15.72 1.64 0.43
N CYS A 225 15.77 1.32 -0.87
CA CYS A 225 15.58 -0.05 -1.35
C CYS A 225 16.61 -1.00 -0.75
N LEU A 226 16.14 -2.16 -0.26
CA LEU A 226 16.99 -3.23 0.28
C LEU A 226 17.78 -3.98 -0.80
N ARG A 227 17.55 -3.68 -2.09
CA ARG A 227 18.20 -4.29 -3.25
C ARG A 227 18.17 -5.82 -3.16
N GLY A 228 19.30 -6.50 -3.23
CA GLY A 228 19.40 -7.96 -3.17
C GLY A 228 18.85 -8.61 -1.88
N LYS A 229 18.61 -7.84 -0.81
CA LYS A 229 17.91 -8.32 0.40
C LYS A 229 16.38 -8.22 0.30
N CYS A 230 15.84 -7.51 -0.69
CA CYS A 230 14.40 -7.46 -0.94
C CYS A 230 13.97 -8.70 -1.74
N PRO A 231 12.94 -9.44 -1.30
CA PRO A 231 12.47 -10.64 -2.01
C PRO A 231 11.92 -10.35 -3.43
N TYR A 232 11.58 -9.09 -3.72
CA TYR A 232 11.02 -8.66 -5.00
C TYR A 232 12.01 -7.94 -5.90
N HIS A 233 13.29 -7.85 -5.53
CA HIS A 233 14.28 -7.21 -6.39
C HIS A 233 14.59 -8.09 -7.62
N PRO A 234 14.64 -7.52 -8.84
CA PRO A 234 15.04 -8.26 -10.03
C PRO A 234 16.43 -8.88 -9.87
N LYS A 235 16.61 -10.14 -10.31
CA LYS A 235 17.90 -10.85 -10.16
C LYS A 235 18.99 -10.33 -11.09
N GLU A 236 18.62 -9.83 -12.28
CA GLU A 236 19.56 -9.32 -13.30
C GLU A 236 20.29 -8.04 -12.87
N ASP A 237 19.66 -7.22 -12.02
CA ASP A 237 20.27 -6.00 -11.46
C ASP A 237 21.24 -6.31 -10.30
N ALA A 238 21.08 -7.47 -9.64
CA ALA A 238 21.98 -7.88 -8.56
C ALA A 238 23.35 -8.33 -9.08
N THR A 239 23.41 -8.99 -10.24
CA THR A 239 24.65 -9.44 -10.90
C THR A 239 25.44 -8.28 -11.51
N ARG A 240 24.78 -7.26 -12.07
CA ARG A 240 25.46 -6.06 -12.59
C ARG A 240 26.15 -5.24 -11.50
N ALA A 241 25.58 -5.14 -10.30
CA ALA A 241 26.18 -4.42 -9.18
C ALA A 241 27.48 -5.06 -8.67
N MET A 242 27.56 -6.41 -8.67
CA MET A 242 28.76 -7.15 -8.26
C MET A 242 29.90 -7.11 -9.28
N SER A 243 29.61 -6.79 -10.54
CA SER A 243 30.62 -6.67 -11.62
C SER A 243 31.29 -5.29 -11.72
N ARG A 244 30.84 -4.32 -10.91
CA ARG A 244 31.32 -2.92 -10.91
C ARG A 244 31.97 -2.49 -9.59
N SER A 245 32.13 -3.44 -8.66
CA SER A 245 32.82 -3.31 -7.38
C SER A 245 34.10 -4.12 -7.41
#